data_AF-A0A227FRB1-F1
#
_entry.id   AF-A0A227FRB1-F1
#
_cell.length_a   1.000
_cell.length_b   1.000
_cell.length_c   1.000
_cell.angle_alpha   90.00
_cell.angle_beta   90.00
_cell.angle_gamma   90.00
#
_symmetry.space_group_name_H-M   'P 1'
#
loop_
_entity.id
_entity.type
_entity.pdbx_description
1 polymer ?
#
loop_
_entity_poly.entity_id
_entity_poly.type
_entity_poly.pdbx_seq_one_letter_code
_entity_poly.pdbx_strand_id
1 'polypeptide(L)' 'DMHGIQLVLGSQVTGIDREQKRILLDGEDVLGYDQLVLATGSYPFVPPIEGKDRDNVFVYRTLDDLSQI' A
#
# COMPACT_ATOMS: atom_id res chain seq x y z
N ASP A 1 9.19 22.46 7.07
CA ASP A 1 9.99 21.52 6.27
C ASP A 1 10.55 22.26 5.06
N MET A 2 11.78 21.94 4.65
CA MET A 2 12.52 22.60 3.57
C MET A 2 11.96 22.35 2.16
N HIS A 3 11.02 21.40 2.02
CA HIS A 3 10.45 21.04 0.71
C HIS A 3 8.92 21.23 0.62
N GLY A 4 8.25 21.61 1.72
CA GLY A 4 6.79 21.77 1.74
C GLY A 4 6.03 20.46 1.62
N ILE A 5 6.62 19.35 2.10
CA ILE A 5 6.03 18.01 2.00
C ILE A 5 5.49 17.61 3.38
N GLN A 6 4.20 17.25 3.41
CA GLN A 6 3.64 16.53 4.54
C GLN A 6 3.81 15.03 4.30
N LEU A 7 4.62 14.38 5.15
CA LEU A 7 4.85 12.95 5.10
C LEU A 7 3.95 12.26 6.12
N VAL A 8 3.13 11.30 5.66
CA VAL A 8 2.26 10.48 6.51
C VAL A 8 2.65 9.03 6.31
N LEU A 9 3.44 8.48 7.26
CA LEU A 9 3.89 7.09 7.26
C LEU A 9 3.02 6.25 8.17
N GLY A 10 2.97 4.93 7.93
CA GLY A 10 2.19 4.01 8.75
C GLY A 10 0.67 4.16 8.58
N SER A 11 0.22 4.87 7.54
CA SER A 11 -1.21 5.01 7.21
C SER A 11 -1.46 4.41 5.83
N GLN A 12 -2.38 3.46 5.76
CA GLN A 12 -2.79 2.87 4.50
C GLN A 12 -4.04 3.58 3.95
N VAL A 13 -3.99 3.98 2.68
CA VAL A 13 -5.20 4.41 1.96
C VAL A 13 -6.05 3.19 1.63
N THR A 14 -7.28 3.14 2.16
CA THR A 14 -8.22 2.03 1.99
C THR A 14 -9.30 2.31 0.95
N GLY A 15 -9.52 3.58 0.61
CA GLY A 15 -10.52 3.98 -0.37
C GLY A 15 -10.30 5.39 -0.93
N ILE A 16 -10.95 5.65 -2.08
CA ILE A 16 -10.95 6.95 -2.75
C ILE A 16 -12.40 7.34 -3.03
N ASP A 17 -12.88 8.41 -2.40
CA ASP A 17 -14.15 9.06 -2.71
C ASP A 17 -13.88 10.20 -3.71
N ARG A 18 -14.12 9.90 -4.98
CA ARG A 18 -13.80 10.81 -6.10
C ARG A 18 -14.81 11.95 -6.24
N GLU A 19 -16.04 11.76 -5.75
CA GLU A 19 -17.08 12.79 -5.81
C GLU A 19 -16.75 13.92 -4.84
N GLN A 20 -16.36 13.56 -3.62
CA GLN A 20 -15.97 14.51 -2.58
C GLN A 20 -14.48 14.85 -2.60
N LYS A 21 -13.72 14.25 -3.53
CA LYS A 21 -12.27 14.38 -3.68
C LYS A 21 -11.50 14.16 -2.37
N ARG A 22 -11.67 12.98 -1.78
CA ARG A 22 -11.03 12.60 -0.51
C ARG A 22 -10.59 11.14 -0.50
N ILE A 23 -9.56 10.84 0.28
CA ILE A 23 -9.08 9.49 0.55
C ILE A 23 -9.47 9.06 1.96
N LEU A 24 -9.71 7.76 2.13
CA LEU A 24 -10.00 7.12 3.42
C LEU A 24 -8.73 6.43 3.90
N LEU A 25 -8.38 6.64 5.17
CA LEU A 25 -7.28 5.95 5.83
C LEU A 25 -7.82 4.82 6.72
N ASP A 26 -6.96 3.86 7.05
CA ASP A 26 -7.24 2.72 7.93
C ASP A 26 -7.61 3.11 9.39
N GLY A 27 -7.34 4.34 9.81
CA GLY A 27 -7.62 4.88 11.15
C GLY A 27 -8.83 5.82 11.29
N GLU A 28 -9.83 5.75 10.40
CA GLU A 28 -11.00 6.65 10.32
C GLU A 28 -10.72 8.10 9.88
N ASP A 29 -9.44 8.44 9.66
CA ASP A 29 -9.04 9.73 9.11
C ASP A 29 -9.37 9.86 7.62
N VAL A 30 -9.68 11.09 7.20
CA VAL A 30 -10.03 11.45 5.82
C VAL A 30 -9.19 12.63 5.38
N LEU A 31 -8.54 12.52 4.22
CA LEU A 31 -7.75 13.62 3.64
C LEU A 31 -8.35 14.07 2.31
N GLY A 32 -8.62 15.37 2.18
CA GLY A 32 -9.06 15.99 0.93
C GLY A 32 -7.90 16.22 -0.04
N TYR A 33 -8.20 16.22 -1.34
CA TYR A 33 -7.21 16.51 -2.39
C TYR A 33 -7.80 17.34 -3.53
N ASP A 34 -6.96 18.16 -4.16
CA ASP A 34 -7.31 18.78 -5.46
C ASP A 34 -6.97 17.86 -6.63
N GLN A 35 -5.83 17.19 -6.53
CA GLN A 35 -5.29 16.21 -7.48
C GLN A 35 -4.78 14.99 -6.71
N LEU A 36 -4.96 13.80 -7.27
CA LEU A 36 -4.54 12.53 -6.68
C LEU A 36 -3.62 11.77 -7.64
N VAL A 37 -2.41 11.47 -7.19
CA VAL A 37 -1.44 10.63 -7.91
C VAL A 37 -1.40 9.25 -7.23
N LEU A 38 -1.64 8.19 -8.00
CA LEU A 38 -1.56 6.83 -7.50
C LEU A 38 -0.14 6.27 -7.75
N ALA A 39 0.57 6.00 -6.66
CA ALA A 39 1.93 5.48 -6.67
C ALA A 39 2.10 4.23 -5.78
N THR A 40 1.08 3.36 -5.73
CA THR A 40 0.99 2.19 -4.83
C THR A 40 1.86 0.99 -5.25
N GLY A 41 2.53 1.06 -6.40
CA GLY A 41 3.30 -0.05 -6.98
C GLY A 41 2.43 -1.27 -7.33
N SER A 42 3.03 -2.47 -7.32
CA SER A 42 2.38 -3.74 -7.73
C SER A 42 2.77 -4.92 -6.85
N TYR A 43 1.83 -5.80 -6.50
CA TYR A 43 2.12 -7.04 -5.76
C TYR A 43 2.58 -8.18 -6.68
N PRO A 44 3.47 -9.07 -6.23
CA PRO A 44 3.89 -10.23 -7.02
C PRO A 44 2.70 -11.14 -7.27
N PHE A 45 2.55 -11.57 -8.51
CA PHE A 45 1.57 -12.59 -8.86
C PHE A 45 2.05 -13.95 -8.34
N VAL A 46 1.22 -14.63 -7.56
CA VAL A 46 1.46 -16.00 -7.12
C VAL A 46 0.59 -16.95 -7.95
N PRO A 47 1.18 -17.85 -8.76
CA PRO A 47 0.41 -18.80 -9.56
C PRO A 47 -0.53 -19.66 -8.71
N PRO A 48 -1.75 -19.97 -9.20
CA PRO A 48 -2.71 -20.81 -8.47
C PRO A 48 -2.33 -22.30 -8.60
N ILE A 49 -1.18 -22.67 -8.05
CA ILE A 49 -0.64 -24.04 -8.07
C ILE A 49 -0.70 -24.65 -6.67
N GLU A 50 -0.83 -25.97 -6.62
CA GLU A 50 -0.76 -26.71 -5.36
C GLU A 50 0.62 -26.54 -4.73
N GLY A 51 0.67 -26.31 -3.41
CA GLY A 51 1.91 -26.14 -2.66
C GLY A 51 2.50 -24.72 -2.67
N LYS A 52 1.81 -23.73 -3.25
CA LYS A 52 2.22 -22.32 -3.22
C LYS A 52 2.35 -21.72 -1.80
N ASP A 53 1.70 -22.33 -0.81
CA ASP A 53 1.67 -21.90 0.59
C ASP A 53 2.52 -22.82 1.51
N ARG A 54 3.41 -23.66 0.96
CA ARG A 54 4.30 -24.55 1.75
C ARG A 54 5.42 -23.76 2.41
N ASP A 55 5.94 -24.32 3.51
CA ASP A 55 7.16 -23.83 4.14
C ASP A 55 8.31 -23.73 3.12
N ASN A 56 9.07 -22.64 3.17
CA ASN A 56 10.16 -22.27 2.24
C ASN A 56 9.72 -21.83 0.82
N VAL A 57 8.45 -21.45 0.63
CA VAL A 57 7.98 -20.75 -0.58
C VAL A 57 7.78 -19.28 -0.24
N PHE A 58 8.55 -18.40 -0.90
CA PHE A 58 8.58 -16.97 -0.59
C PHE A 58 8.22 -16.10 -1.78
N VAL A 59 7.64 -14.94 -1.47
CA VAL A 59 7.53 -13.79 -2.38
C VAL A 59 8.60 -12.78 -1.98
N TYR A 60 9.11 -12.00 -2.93
CA TYR A 60 10.13 -10.98 -2.69
C TYR A 60 9.69 -9.63 -3.25
N ARG A 61 9.38 -8.69 -2.37
CA ARG A 61 8.98 -7.31 -2.71
C ARG A 61 9.34 -6.30 -1.62
N THR A 62 9.13 -6.64 -0.35
CA THR A 62 9.32 -5.74 0.79
C THR A 62 10.54 -6.14 1.62
N LEU A 63 11.01 -5.23 2.48
CA LEU A 63 12.03 -5.57 3.48
C LEU A 63 11.48 -6.61 4.49
N ASP A 64 10.18 -6.61 4.74
CA ASP A 64 9.55 -7.61 5.60
C ASP A 64 9.55 -9.00 4.92
N ASP A 65 9.41 -9.06 3.60
CA ASP A 65 9.51 -10.32 2.85
C ASP A 65 10.89 -10.95 3.02
N LEU A 66 11.96 -10.14 3.10
CA LEU A 66 13.33 -10.59 3.36
C LEU A 66 13.51 -11.16 4.77
N SER A 67 12.74 -10.68 5.76
CA SER A 67 12.86 -11.18 7.13
C SER A 67 12.34 -12.61 7.31
N GLN A 68 11.59 -13.11 6.33
CA GLN A 68 11.01 -14.46 6.34
C GLN A 68 11.87 -15.50 5.59
N ILE A 69 12.90 -15.07 4.84
CA ILE A 69 13.85 -15.90 4.08
C ILE A 69 15.08 -16.21 4.96
#